data_AF-A0ABD2ARX5-F1
#
_entry.id   AF-A0ABD2ARX5-F1
#
_cell.length_a   1.000
_cell.length_b   1.000
_cell.length_c   1.000
_cell.angle_alpha   90.00
_cell.angle_beta   90.00
_cell.angle_gamma   90.00
#
_symmetry.space_group_name_H-M   'P 1'
#
loop_
_entity.id
_entity.type
_entity.pdbx_description
1 polymer ?
#
loop_
_entity_poly.entity_id
_entity_poly.type
_entity_poly.pdbx_seq_one_letter_code
_entity_poly.pdbx_strand_id
1 'polypeptide(L)'
;MSLDTEYIIAPWEAEAYVQSLEISDLQDVCTKKWFEFHKRLILLNQQSVLEISNFREESIKEWFVCLKKIPILIYEVIQIDIWKHKIFPLLIDINNEPENTFMLFSVFYHEDVAASLLENVLFHCESAITMDDSVLDLIDYAVKSVTVLLNKNNIEIYENLKDPSSCLEEILEKKKELEFDIGMRCISILRYLAEFLDSLPLCALSRMLSVHDIPYLLVQLIENHPWSKNDSEGNVMLYDGKWNKVKDNEEGKISKIEAQIWFGLRELLLNPKCGPYYEITEHRLSHLLKLQKYLHEIVLDQIAPLIDLKRWLSYLSMSATSSATSRPVYVEVIPQIKPMILEKYHKKWKKLAKHQAKFIFTKDTDYIKSSAQILSDAYDLDKLDCIDIKKCFLCQEQAKKRCSKCKEAWYCGRECQVKDWTNHKDICEKITNNRSDNQN
;
A
#
# COMPACT_ATOMS: atom_id res chain seq x y z
N MET A 1 21.47 -26.77 14.34
CA MET A 1 21.43 -25.38 14.85
C MET A 1 20.08 -24.84 14.44
N SER A 2 19.20 -24.62 15.42
CA SER A 2 17.85 -24.10 15.21
C SER A 2 17.93 -22.82 14.37
N LEU A 3 17.24 -22.81 13.24
CA LEU A 3 16.78 -21.58 12.64
C LEU A 3 15.75 -21.05 13.64
N ASP A 4 16.14 -20.15 14.54
CA ASP A 4 15.16 -19.40 15.31
C ASP A 4 14.42 -18.55 14.28
N THR A 5 13.27 -19.07 13.85
CA THR A 5 12.36 -18.38 12.93
C THR A 5 11.89 -17.13 13.67
N GLU A 6 12.45 -15.97 13.32
CA GLU A 6 12.05 -14.69 13.92
C GLU A 6 10.57 -14.44 13.59
N TYR A 7 9.73 -14.31 14.62
CA TYR A 7 8.31 -13.98 14.52
C TYR A 7 8.07 -12.66 15.25
N ILE A 8 7.22 -11.79 14.70
CA ILE A 8 6.81 -10.54 15.37
C ILE A 8 5.72 -10.85 16.40
N ILE A 9 4.77 -11.71 16.00
CA ILE A 9 3.73 -12.31 16.83
C ILE A 9 3.73 -13.82 16.62
N ALA A 10 3.37 -14.56 17.65
CA ALA A 10 3.32 -16.00 17.52
C ALA A 10 2.11 -16.45 16.65
N PRO A 11 2.17 -17.61 15.98
CA PRO A 11 1.10 -18.07 15.08
C PRO A 11 -0.29 -18.14 15.75
N TRP A 12 -0.37 -18.57 17.01
CA TRP A 12 -1.64 -18.63 17.75
C TRP A 12 -2.16 -17.24 18.12
N GLU A 13 -1.27 -16.26 18.33
CA GLU A 13 -1.67 -14.88 18.58
C GLU A 13 -2.21 -14.23 17.30
N ALA A 14 -1.60 -14.52 16.15
CA ALA A 14 -2.08 -14.08 14.85
C ALA A 14 -3.50 -14.59 14.58
N GLU A 15 -3.75 -15.89 14.78
CA GLU A 15 -5.08 -16.49 14.66
C GLU A 15 -6.09 -15.79 15.57
N ALA A 16 -5.77 -15.67 16.86
CA ALA A 16 -6.65 -15.03 17.85
C ALA A 16 -6.94 -13.56 17.49
N TYR A 17 -5.95 -12.83 17.01
CA TYR A 17 -6.13 -11.44 16.56
C TYR A 17 -7.08 -11.37 15.37
N VAL A 18 -6.85 -12.12 14.30
CA VAL A 18 -7.73 -12.12 13.12
C VAL A 18 -9.15 -12.55 13.47
N GLN A 19 -9.30 -13.57 14.33
CA GLN A 19 -10.61 -14.03 14.80
C GLN A 19 -11.36 -12.94 15.55
N SER A 20 -10.66 -12.18 16.42
CA SER A 20 -11.23 -11.11 17.22
C SER A 20 -11.55 -9.82 16.45
N LEU A 21 -11.17 -9.72 15.17
CA LEU A 21 -11.46 -8.52 14.37
C LEU A 21 -12.96 -8.39 14.15
N GLU A 22 -13.49 -7.25 14.58
CA GLU A 22 -14.86 -6.80 14.33
C GLU A 22 -14.80 -5.41 13.71
N ILE A 23 -15.87 -5.05 13.00
CA ILE A 23 -16.03 -3.72 12.40
C ILE A 23 -15.94 -2.66 13.50
N SER A 24 -14.98 -1.76 13.41
CA SER A 24 -14.84 -0.69 14.41
C SER A 24 -15.89 0.39 14.17
N ASP A 25 -16.36 1.05 15.24
CA ASP A 25 -17.26 2.19 15.08
C ASP A 25 -16.44 3.48 14.93
N LEU A 26 -16.82 4.31 13.95
CA LEU A 26 -16.23 5.62 13.73
C LEU A 26 -16.24 6.49 15.00
N GLN A 27 -17.16 6.30 15.96
CA GLN A 27 -17.14 7.03 17.24
C GLN A 27 -15.98 6.65 18.16
N ASP A 28 -15.49 5.41 18.03
CA ASP A 28 -14.46 4.84 18.87
C ASP A 28 -13.05 5.28 18.41
N VAL A 29 -12.90 5.94 17.27
CA VAL A 29 -11.59 6.44 16.78
C VAL A 29 -10.91 7.30 17.88
N CYS A 30 -9.65 6.97 18.18
CA CYS A 30 -8.83 7.54 19.27
C CYS A 30 -9.26 7.20 20.71
N THR A 31 -10.20 6.27 20.90
CA THR A 31 -10.45 5.65 22.21
C THR A 31 -9.43 4.53 22.47
N LYS A 32 -9.28 4.11 23.74
CA LYS A 32 -8.40 2.99 24.11
C LYS A 32 -8.74 1.70 23.36
N LYS A 33 -10.04 1.39 23.19
CA LYS A 33 -10.51 0.24 22.43
C LYS A 33 -10.02 0.28 20.97
N TRP A 34 -10.06 1.45 20.35
CA TRP A 34 -9.56 1.62 18.99
C TRP A 34 -8.04 1.51 18.91
N PHE A 35 -7.29 2.01 19.90
CA PHE A 35 -5.83 1.82 19.94
C PHE A 35 -5.43 0.35 20.08
N GLU A 36 -6.16 -0.44 20.85
CA GLU A 36 -5.95 -1.89 20.91
C GLU A 36 -6.23 -2.57 19.57
N PHE A 37 -7.30 -2.18 18.89
CA PHE A 37 -7.63 -2.67 17.55
C PHE A 37 -6.54 -2.28 16.53
N HIS A 38 -6.10 -1.03 16.55
CA HIS A 38 -5.01 -0.53 15.72
C HIS A 38 -3.69 -1.26 15.98
N LYS A 39 -3.34 -1.49 17.25
CA LYS A 39 -2.16 -2.29 17.65
C LYS A 39 -2.20 -3.67 17.01
N ARG A 40 -3.33 -4.38 17.10
CA ARG A 40 -3.49 -5.72 16.50
C ARG A 40 -3.28 -5.67 14.99
N LEU A 41 -3.85 -4.69 14.30
CA LEU A 41 -3.65 -4.53 12.85
C LEU A 41 -2.19 -4.21 12.49
N ILE A 42 -1.49 -3.36 13.26
CA ILE A 42 -0.06 -3.10 13.04
C ILE A 42 0.74 -4.40 13.14
N LEU A 43 0.54 -5.16 14.22
CA LEU A 43 1.28 -6.40 14.45
C LEU A 43 1.00 -7.45 13.36
N LEU A 44 -0.26 -7.58 12.93
CA LEU A 44 -0.63 -8.45 11.80
C LEU A 44 0.04 -8.01 10.50
N ASN A 45 0.07 -6.69 10.23
CA ASN A 45 0.72 -6.15 9.03
C ASN A 45 2.22 -6.42 9.03
N GLN A 46 2.89 -6.13 10.15
CA GLN A 46 4.33 -6.35 10.28
C GLN A 46 4.67 -7.84 10.09
N GLN A 47 3.89 -8.75 10.70
CA GLN A 47 4.07 -10.18 10.53
C GLN A 47 3.85 -10.62 9.08
N SER A 48 2.82 -10.09 8.40
CA SER A 48 2.55 -10.36 6.98
C SER A 48 3.71 -9.89 6.09
N VAL A 49 4.24 -8.68 6.30
CA VAL A 49 5.38 -8.17 5.54
C VAL A 49 6.63 -9.02 5.80
N LEU A 50 6.86 -9.46 7.04
CA LEU A 50 7.98 -10.34 7.39
C LEU A 50 7.89 -11.72 6.73
N GLU A 51 6.69 -12.28 6.63
CA GLU A 51 6.44 -13.55 5.94
C GLU A 51 6.77 -13.44 4.44
N ILE A 52 6.27 -12.39 3.79
CA ILE A 52 6.49 -12.12 2.37
C ILE A 52 7.97 -11.84 2.08
N SER A 53 8.62 -10.97 2.86
CA SER A 53 10.01 -10.56 2.62
C SER A 53 11.01 -11.71 2.77
N ASN A 54 10.69 -12.68 3.64
CA ASN A 54 11.48 -13.88 3.87
C ASN A 54 11.04 -15.09 3.03
N PHE A 55 10.06 -14.94 2.13
CA PHE A 55 9.51 -16.02 1.31
C PHE A 55 9.04 -17.22 2.16
N ARG A 56 8.31 -16.94 3.25
CA ARG A 56 7.72 -17.94 4.15
C ARG A 56 6.28 -18.22 3.74
N GLU A 57 5.67 -19.19 4.43
CA GLU A 57 4.22 -19.41 4.38
C GLU A 57 3.48 -18.18 4.91
N GLU A 58 2.53 -17.67 4.13
CA GLU A 58 1.79 -16.44 4.40
C GLU A 58 0.58 -16.74 5.30
N SER A 59 0.86 -17.11 6.55
CA SER A 59 -0.15 -17.53 7.52
C SER A 59 -1.20 -16.45 7.78
N ILE A 60 -0.80 -15.18 7.78
CA ILE A 60 -1.74 -14.06 7.96
C ILE A 60 -2.79 -14.04 6.84
N LYS A 61 -2.36 -14.23 5.59
CA LYS A 61 -3.27 -14.30 4.43
C LYS A 61 -4.28 -15.43 4.61
N GLU A 62 -3.80 -16.62 5.00
CA GLU A 62 -4.67 -17.78 5.21
C GLU A 62 -5.74 -17.54 6.27
N TRP A 63 -5.38 -16.92 7.40
CA TRP A 63 -6.35 -16.59 8.44
C TRP A 63 -7.41 -15.59 7.95
N PHE A 64 -7.02 -14.55 7.21
CA PHE A 64 -7.97 -13.58 6.66
C PHE A 64 -8.96 -14.22 5.68
N VAL A 65 -8.47 -15.15 4.84
CA VAL A 65 -9.30 -15.87 3.86
C VAL A 65 -10.22 -16.87 4.57
N CYS A 66 -9.68 -17.75 5.41
CA CYS A 66 -10.43 -18.80 6.11
C CYS A 66 -11.52 -18.23 7.03
N LEU A 67 -11.23 -17.13 7.73
CA LEU A 67 -12.16 -16.47 8.65
C LEU A 67 -13.05 -15.42 7.97
N LYS A 68 -12.89 -15.21 6.65
CA LYS A 68 -13.63 -14.23 5.83
C LYS A 68 -13.59 -12.81 6.41
N LYS A 69 -12.40 -12.35 6.79
CA LYS A 69 -12.19 -11.06 7.48
C LYS A 69 -11.72 -9.93 6.54
N ILE A 70 -11.51 -10.20 5.25
CA ILE A 70 -11.13 -9.17 4.25
C ILE A 70 -12.12 -7.99 4.19
N PRO A 71 -13.46 -8.20 4.22
CA PRO A 71 -14.41 -7.08 4.21
C PRO A 71 -14.24 -6.10 5.38
N ILE A 72 -13.68 -6.55 6.51
CA ILE A 72 -13.39 -5.66 7.65
C ILE A 72 -12.26 -4.70 7.29
N LEU A 73 -11.19 -5.16 6.63
CA LEU A 73 -10.11 -4.27 6.20
C LEU A 73 -10.61 -3.24 5.18
N ILE A 74 -11.48 -3.65 4.25
CA ILE A 74 -12.13 -2.74 3.28
C ILE A 74 -12.98 -1.70 4.02
N TYR A 75 -13.72 -2.12 5.05
CA TYR A 75 -14.49 -1.20 5.89
C TYR A 75 -13.59 -0.19 6.60
N GLU A 76 -12.48 -0.62 7.20
CA GLU A 76 -11.58 0.27 7.95
C GLU A 76 -10.91 1.32 7.06
N VAL A 77 -10.40 0.96 5.87
CA VAL A 77 -9.81 1.95 4.95
C VAL A 77 -10.83 3.00 4.51
N ILE A 78 -12.07 2.60 4.24
CA ILE A 78 -13.15 3.51 3.84
C ILE A 78 -13.60 4.38 5.03
N GLN A 79 -13.67 3.80 6.22
CA GLN A 79 -14.06 4.52 7.43
C GLN A 79 -13.07 5.64 7.73
N ILE A 80 -11.76 5.36 7.68
CA ILE A 80 -10.74 6.38 7.88
C ILE A 80 -10.72 7.38 6.73
N ASP A 81 -10.91 6.97 5.48
CA ASP A 81 -11.06 7.91 4.35
C ASP A 81 -12.19 8.93 4.57
N ILE A 82 -13.36 8.46 5.03
CA ILE A 82 -14.48 9.34 5.37
C ILE A 82 -14.10 10.27 6.54
N TRP A 83 -13.43 9.73 7.57
CA TRP A 83 -12.94 10.53 8.70
C TRP A 83 -12.00 11.64 8.24
N LYS A 84 -11.02 11.34 7.37
CA LYS A 84 -10.06 12.30 6.80
C LYS A 84 -10.73 13.45 6.06
N HIS A 85 -11.83 13.20 5.36
CA HIS A 85 -12.51 14.22 4.55
C HIS A 85 -13.64 14.95 5.27
N LYS A 86 -14.31 14.32 6.24
CA LYS A 86 -15.49 14.91 6.92
C LYS A 86 -15.21 15.38 8.33
N ILE A 87 -14.36 14.68 9.08
CA ILE A 87 -14.16 14.94 10.50
C ILE A 87 -12.87 15.71 10.74
N PHE A 88 -11.77 15.33 10.09
CA PHE A 88 -10.48 16.00 10.26
C PHE A 88 -10.55 17.52 10.02
N PRO A 89 -11.15 18.04 8.93
CA PRO A 89 -11.27 19.50 8.75
C PRO A 89 -12.07 20.17 9.87
N LEU A 90 -13.16 19.53 10.31
CA LEU A 90 -13.98 20.04 11.42
C LEU A 90 -13.22 20.03 12.75
N LEU A 91 -12.32 19.07 12.97
CA LEU A 91 -11.50 19.02 14.19
C LEU A 91 -10.53 20.19 14.24
N ILE A 92 -9.87 20.50 13.13
CA ILE A 92 -8.97 21.66 13.03
C ILE A 92 -9.75 22.97 13.21
N ASP A 93 -10.92 23.10 12.57
CA ASP A 93 -11.77 24.29 12.68
C ASP A 93 -12.26 24.57 14.11
N ILE A 94 -12.45 23.53 14.94
CA ILE A 94 -12.99 23.67 16.30
C ILE A 94 -11.88 23.94 17.32
N ASN A 95 -10.71 23.30 17.17
CA ASN A 95 -9.68 23.25 18.20
C ASN A 95 -8.42 24.07 17.88
N ASN A 96 -8.32 24.65 16.67
CA ASN A 96 -7.11 25.26 16.13
C ASN A 96 -5.95 24.25 16.01
N GLU A 97 -4.71 24.73 16.13
CA GLU A 97 -3.51 23.94 15.93
C GLU A 97 -3.34 22.84 16.99
N PRO A 98 -3.05 21.58 16.61
CA PRO A 98 -2.78 20.50 17.55
C PRO A 98 -1.46 20.71 18.30
N GLU A 99 -1.44 20.42 19.60
CA GLU A 99 -0.23 20.47 20.44
C GLU A 99 0.62 19.18 20.33
N ASN A 100 0.07 18.11 19.75
CA ASN A 100 0.73 16.81 19.61
C ASN A 100 0.32 16.15 18.28
N THR A 101 1.30 15.60 17.57
CA THR A 101 1.12 14.91 16.29
C THR A 101 0.70 13.45 16.43
N PHE A 102 1.04 12.80 17.55
CA PHE A 102 0.86 11.36 17.78
C PHE A 102 -0.56 10.84 17.51
N MET A 103 -1.58 11.52 18.07
CA MET A 103 -2.97 11.03 18.00
C MET A 103 -3.50 11.07 16.57
N LEU A 104 -3.26 12.19 15.87
CA LEU A 104 -3.69 12.37 14.48
C LEU A 104 -2.90 11.47 13.53
N PHE A 105 -1.58 11.37 13.74
CA PHE A 105 -0.71 10.48 12.97
C PHE A 105 -1.15 9.03 13.11
N SER A 106 -1.49 8.56 14.31
CA SER A 106 -1.98 7.18 14.52
C SER A 106 -3.23 6.87 13.68
N VAL A 107 -4.14 7.84 13.51
CA VAL A 107 -5.35 7.65 12.68
C VAL A 107 -4.99 7.57 11.20
N PHE A 108 -4.10 8.43 10.69
CA PHE A 108 -3.66 8.34 9.30
C PHE A 108 -2.88 7.05 9.03
N TYR A 109 -2.01 6.67 9.97
CA TYR A 109 -1.22 5.44 9.87
C TYR A 109 -2.10 4.18 9.91
N HIS A 110 -3.23 4.21 10.62
CA HIS A 110 -4.19 3.12 10.61
C HIS A 110 -4.69 2.78 9.20
N GLU A 111 -4.97 3.79 8.37
CA GLU A 111 -5.40 3.57 6.99
C GLU A 111 -4.29 2.95 6.15
N ASP A 112 -3.05 3.41 6.30
CA ASP A 112 -1.88 2.85 5.63
C ASP A 112 -1.67 1.37 5.99
N VAL A 113 -1.75 1.04 7.27
CA VAL A 113 -1.64 -0.34 7.77
C VAL A 113 -2.73 -1.24 7.21
N ALA A 114 -3.98 -0.76 7.17
CA ALA A 114 -5.10 -1.52 6.61
C ALA A 114 -4.97 -1.69 5.08
N ALA A 115 -4.51 -0.67 4.36
CA ALA A 115 -4.24 -0.74 2.93
C ALA A 115 -3.06 -1.68 2.61
N SER A 116 -2.01 -1.68 3.45
CA SER A 116 -0.86 -2.59 3.36
C SER A 116 -1.27 -4.05 3.57
N LEU A 117 -2.10 -4.34 4.58
CA LEU A 117 -2.65 -5.68 4.77
C LEU A 117 -3.53 -6.10 3.59
N LEU A 118 -4.36 -5.19 3.05
CA LEU A 118 -5.15 -5.48 1.85
C LEU A 118 -4.26 -5.82 0.66
N GLU A 119 -3.21 -5.06 0.39
CA GLU A 119 -2.26 -5.34 -0.69
C GLU A 119 -1.65 -6.75 -0.54
N ASN A 120 -1.18 -7.08 0.65
CA ASN A 120 -0.56 -8.37 0.94
C ASN A 120 -1.54 -9.54 0.78
N VAL A 121 -2.73 -9.44 1.38
CA VAL A 121 -3.72 -10.52 1.37
C VAL A 121 -4.32 -10.70 -0.03
N LEU A 122 -4.53 -9.62 -0.78
CA LEU A 122 -5.14 -9.68 -2.11
C LEU A 122 -4.19 -10.13 -3.22
N PHE A 123 -2.89 -10.29 -2.93
CA PHE A 123 -1.93 -10.83 -3.90
C PHE A 123 -2.34 -12.20 -4.46
N HIS A 124 -3.09 -12.99 -3.69
CA HIS A 124 -3.49 -14.37 -4.04
C HIS A 124 -4.95 -14.49 -4.46
N CYS A 125 -5.22 -15.42 -5.37
CA CYS A 125 -6.54 -15.57 -5.98
C CYS A 125 -7.63 -16.04 -5.00
N GLU A 126 -7.29 -16.74 -3.90
CA GLU A 126 -8.28 -17.22 -2.94
C GLU A 126 -9.03 -16.07 -2.26
N SER A 127 -8.37 -14.92 -2.11
CA SER A 127 -8.91 -13.72 -1.50
C SER A 127 -10.05 -13.12 -2.31
N ALA A 128 -10.06 -13.29 -3.64
CA ALA A 128 -11.08 -12.77 -4.54
C ALA A 128 -12.50 -13.23 -4.17
N ILE A 129 -12.63 -14.48 -3.73
CA ILE A 129 -13.91 -15.10 -3.39
C ILE A 129 -14.47 -14.53 -2.07
N THR A 130 -13.60 -14.14 -1.14
CA THR A 130 -14.00 -13.74 0.22
C THR A 130 -14.48 -12.29 0.34
N MET A 131 -14.29 -11.48 -0.69
CA MET A 131 -14.71 -10.07 -0.68
C MET A 131 -16.20 -9.88 -0.94
N ASP A 132 -16.89 -10.85 -1.58
CA ASP A 132 -18.31 -10.74 -1.96
C ASP A 132 -18.63 -9.35 -2.57
N ASP A 133 -19.67 -8.66 -2.09
CA ASP A 133 -20.10 -7.34 -2.58
C ASP A 133 -19.15 -6.19 -2.18
N SER A 134 -18.31 -6.38 -1.15
CA SER A 134 -17.40 -5.33 -0.66
C SER A 134 -16.27 -5.00 -1.64
N VAL A 135 -16.05 -5.84 -2.67
CA VAL A 135 -15.11 -5.54 -3.75
C VAL A 135 -15.46 -4.24 -4.50
N LEU A 136 -16.75 -3.90 -4.60
CA LEU A 136 -17.18 -2.68 -5.28
C LEU A 136 -16.73 -1.42 -4.53
N ASP A 137 -16.87 -1.46 -3.21
CA ASP A 137 -16.39 -0.42 -2.29
C ASP A 137 -14.86 -0.30 -2.35
N LEU A 138 -14.13 -1.43 -2.47
CA LEU A 138 -12.68 -1.45 -2.64
C LEU A 138 -12.24 -0.84 -3.99
N ILE A 139 -12.92 -1.17 -5.09
CA ILE A 139 -12.62 -0.60 -6.41
C ILE A 139 -12.78 0.92 -6.37
N ASP A 140 -13.90 1.42 -5.82
CA ASP A 140 -14.15 2.85 -5.68
C ASP A 140 -13.08 3.56 -4.85
N TYR A 141 -12.68 2.95 -3.73
CA TYR A 141 -11.62 3.45 -2.88
C TYR A 141 -10.27 3.48 -3.62
N ALA A 142 -9.88 2.38 -4.25
CA ALA A 142 -8.60 2.25 -4.93
C ALA A 142 -8.49 3.23 -6.12
N VAL A 143 -9.54 3.35 -6.95
CA VAL A 143 -9.57 4.32 -8.06
C VAL A 143 -9.45 5.75 -7.55
N LYS A 144 -10.16 6.10 -6.47
CA LYS A 144 -10.05 7.43 -5.85
C LYS A 144 -8.62 7.71 -5.39
N SER A 145 -8.00 6.79 -4.67
CA SER A 145 -6.63 6.93 -4.15
C SER A 145 -5.60 7.03 -5.28
N VAL A 146 -5.73 6.22 -6.33
CA VAL A 146 -4.88 6.29 -7.52
C VAL A 146 -5.05 7.60 -8.28
N THR A 147 -6.27 8.12 -8.38
CA THR A 147 -6.54 9.41 -9.05
C THR A 147 -5.83 10.57 -8.35
N VAL A 148 -5.66 10.51 -7.03
CA VAL A 148 -4.91 11.54 -6.27
C VAL A 148 -3.45 11.61 -6.71
N LEU A 149 -2.85 10.49 -7.14
CA LEU A 149 -1.46 10.44 -7.63
C LEU A 149 -1.26 11.21 -8.93
N LEU A 150 -2.32 11.41 -9.73
CA LEU A 150 -2.24 12.17 -10.98
C LEU A 150 -2.12 13.69 -10.76
N ASN A 151 -2.37 14.17 -9.54
CA ASN A 151 -2.27 15.58 -9.21
C ASN A 151 -0.81 15.95 -8.88
N LYS A 152 -0.09 16.51 -9.86
CA LYS A 152 1.33 16.89 -9.75
C LYS A 152 1.64 17.81 -8.57
N ASN A 153 0.71 18.68 -8.18
CA ASN A 153 0.89 19.60 -7.06
C ASN A 153 1.07 18.87 -5.71
N ASN A 154 0.63 17.61 -5.60
CA ASN A 154 0.85 16.81 -4.39
C ASN A 154 2.25 16.17 -4.36
N ILE A 155 2.91 16.01 -5.52
CA ILE A 155 4.21 15.33 -5.66
C ILE A 155 5.37 16.27 -5.34
N GLU A 156 5.29 17.54 -5.75
CA GLU A 156 6.34 18.56 -5.50
C GLU A 156 6.50 18.92 -4.01
N ILE A 157 5.55 18.56 -3.16
CA ILE A 157 5.58 18.88 -1.72
C ILE A 157 6.55 17.99 -0.95
N TYR A 158 6.88 16.80 -1.47
CA TYR A 158 7.82 15.85 -0.83
C TYR A 158 9.29 16.28 -0.88
N GLU A 159 9.61 17.43 -1.49
CA GLU A 159 10.99 17.93 -1.65
C GLU A 159 11.25 19.19 -0.83
N ASN A 160 10.21 19.94 -0.46
CA ASN A 160 10.36 21.13 0.36
C ASN A 160 10.29 20.78 1.85
N LEU A 161 11.22 19.95 2.30
CA LEU A 161 11.51 19.78 3.73
C LEU A 161 12.15 21.07 4.25
N LYS A 162 11.33 22.10 4.45
CA LYS A 162 11.60 23.08 5.49
C LYS A 162 11.24 22.41 6.80
N ASP A 163 11.99 22.66 7.87
CA ASP A 163 11.53 22.25 9.20
C ASP A 163 10.09 22.74 9.37
N PRO A 164 9.11 21.85 9.61
CA PRO A 164 7.72 22.23 9.69
C PRO A 164 7.59 23.30 10.76
N SER A 165 7.01 24.44 10.38
CA SER A 165 6.95 25.60 11.27
C SER A 165 5.91 25.43 12.38
N SER A 166 5.07 24.39 12.26
CA SER A 166 3.89 24.13 13.07
C SER A 166 3.58 22.62 13.13
N CYS A 167 2.92 22.17 14.21
CA CYS A 167 2.51 20.75 14.35
C CYS A 167 1.48 20.35 13.29
N LEU A 168 0.65 21.31 12.85
CA LEU A 168 -0.33 21.09 11.80
C LEU A 168 0.33 20.84 10.44
N GLU A 169 1.40 21.58 10.12
CA GLU A 169 2.16 21.38 8.89
C GLU A 169 2.78 19.98 8.86
N GLU A 170 3.41 19.55 9.95
CA GLU A 170 3.98 18.19 10.06
C GLU A 170 2.91 17.10 9.83
N ILE A 171 1.73 17.25 10.44
CA ILE A 171 0.62 16.31 10.26
C ILE A 171 0.14 16.30 8.80
N LEU A 172 0.03 17.46 8.15
CA LEU A 172 -0.41 17.56 6.76
C LEU A 172 0.61 16.99 5.79
N GLU A 173 1.91 17.12 6.07
CA GLU A 173 2.99 16.50 5.32
C GLU A 173 2.94 14.97 5.46
N LYS A 174 2.90 14.47 6.70
CA LYS A 174 2.79 13.02 6.97
C LYS A 174 1.53 12.42 6.36
N LYS A 175 0.41 13.15 6.40
CA LYS A 175 -0.83 12.74 5.74
C LYS A 175 -0.62 12.57 4.23
N LYS A 176 0.05 13.52 3.56
CA LYS A 176 0.33 13.41 2.12
C LYS A 176 1.21 12.21 1.83
N GLU A 177 2.29 12.02 2.59
CA GLU A 177 3.19 10.86 2.44
C GLU A 177 2.40 9.54 2.48
N LEU A 178 1.56 9.38 3.50
CA LEU A 178 0.72 8.20 3.63
C LEU A 178 -0.32 8.08 2.51
N GLU A 179 -0.92 9.19 2.06
CA GLU A 179 -1.85 9.17 0.92
C GLU A 179 -1.17 8.74 -0.39
N PHE A 180 0.10 9.11 -0.59
CA PHE A 180 0.90 8.68 -1.71
C PHE A 180 1.23 7.19 -1.63
N ASP A 181 1.69 6.73 -0.46
CA ASP A 181 1.98 5.31 -0.20
C ASP A 181 0.73 4.44 -0.41
N ILE A 182 -0.42 4.86 0.13
CA ILE A 182 -1.73 4.22 -0.09
C ILE A 182 -2.08 4.20 -1.58
N GLY A 183 -1.89 5.32 -2.29
CA GLY A 183 -2.12 5.40 -3.73
C GLY A 183 -1.29 4.36 -4.51
N MET A 184 -0.01 4.22 -4.17
CA MET A 184 0.88 3.24 -4.80
C MET A 184 0.41 1.80 -4.55
N ARG A 185 0.01 1.48 -3.32
CA ARG A 185 -0.58 0.16 -3.00
C ARG A 185 -1.90 -0.09 -3.73
N CYS A 186 -2.71 0.96 -3.89
CA CYS A 186 -3.97 0.86 -4.64
C CYS A 186 -3.74 0.52 -6.12
N ILE A 187 -2.60 0.90 -6.72
CA ILE A 187 -2.22 0.43 -8.07
C ILE A 187 -2.05 -1.09 -8.08
N SER A 188 -1.31 -1.64 -7.11
CA SER A 188 -1.13 -3.08 -6.95
C SER A 188 -2.48 -3.79 -6.75
N ILE A 189 -3.34 -3.24 -5.87
CA ILE A 189 -4.69 -3.77 -5.60
C ILE A 189 -5.54 -3.81 -6.87
N LEU A 190 -5.59 -2.72 -7.65
CA LEU A 190 -6.36 -2.70 -8.90
C LEU A 190 -5.86 -3.77 -9.89
N ARG A 191 -4.56 -4.01 -9.93
CA ARG A 191 -4.00 -5.10 -10.73
C ARG A 191 -4.33 -6.48 -10.13
N TYR A 192 -4.35 -6.67 -8.81
CA TYR A 192 -4.86 -7.90 -8.15
C TYR A 192 -6.28 -8.21 -8.59
N LEU A 193 -7.15 -7.23 -8.55
CA LEU A 193 -8.53 -7.38 -9.01
C LEU A 193 -8.62 -7.67 -10.52
N ALA A 194 -7.76 -7.07 -11.34
CA ALA A 194 -7.71 -7.32 -12.78
C ALA A 194 -7.25 -8.74 -13.14
N GLU A 195 -6.28 -9.30 -12.40
CA GLU A 195 -5.80 -10.68 -12.61
C GLU A 195 -6.88 -11.70 -12.23
N PHE A 196 -7.64 -11.45 -11.16
CA PHE A 196 -8.63 -12.39 -10.64
C PHE A 196 -10.07 -12.11 -11.10
N LEU A 197 -10.24 -11.41 -12.23
CA LEU A 197 -11.55 -11.08 -12.79
C LEU A 197 -12.49 -12.29 -12.94
N ASP A 198 -11.93 -13.47 -13.18
CA ASP A 198 -12.70 -14.70 -13.34
C ASP A 198 -13.40 -15.17 -12.05
N SER A 199 -12.84 -14.80 -10.90
CA SER A 199 -13.36 -15.13 -9.57
C SER A 199 -14.22 -14.02 -8.97
N LEU A 200 -14.28 -12.85 -9.61
CA LEU A 200 -15.03 -11.69 -9.14
C LEU A 200 -16.44 -11.64 -9.71
N PRO A 201 -17.40 -11.01 -9.01
CA PRO A 201 -18.75 -10.83 -9.53
C PRO A 201 -18.76 -9.89 -10.75
N LEU A 202 -19.69 -10.12 -11.69
CA LEU A 202 -19.79 -9.34 -12.94
C LEU A 202 -19.97 -7.83 -12.73
N CYS A 203 -20.57 -7.42 -11.60
CA CYS A 203 -20.69 -6.02 -11.23
C CYS A 203 -19.33 -5.36 -10.99
N ALA A 204 -18.32 -6.09 -10.49
CA ALA A 204 -16.96 -5.60 -10.32
C ALA A 204 -16.32 -5.27 -11.68
N LEU A 205 -16.46 -6.17 -12.65
CA LEU A 205 -15.97 -5.96 -14.02
C LEU A 205 -16.59 -4.72 -14.67
N SER A 206 -17.92 -4.57 -14.55
CA SER A 206 -18.63 -3.38 -15.05
C SER A 206 -18.17 -2.10 -14.35
N ARG A 207 -17.91 -2.15 -13.04
CA ARG A 207 -17.45 -0.98 -12.28
C ARG A 207 -16.03 -0.57 -12.67
N MET A 208 -15.13 -1.55 -12.83
CA MET A 208 -13.75 -1.32 -13.27
C MET A 208 -13.66 -0.73 -14.69
N LEU A 209 -14.45 -1.23 -15.63
CA LEU A 209 -14.32 -0.88 -17.05
C LEU A 209 -15.28 0.22 -17.50
N SER A 210 -16.56 0.13 -17.12
CA SER A 210 -17.60 1.03 -17.62
C SER A 210 -17.77 2.27 -16.74
N VAL A 211 -17.66 2.15 -15.41
CA VAL A 211 -17.82 3.28 -14.47
C VAL A 211 -16.51 4.06 -14.31
N HIS A 212 -15.41 3.38 -13.98
CA HIS A 212 -14.14 4.03 -13.64
C HIS A 212 -13.13 4.11 -14.77
N ASP A 213 -13.31 3.36 -15.87
CA ASP A 213 -12.38 3.31 -16.99
C ASP A 213 -10.92 3.09 -16.52
N ILE A 214 -10.70 2.03 -15.74
CA ILE A 214 -9.38 1.71 -15.18
C ILE A 214 -8.29 1.62 -16.27
N PRO A 215 -8.52 1.06 -17.48
CA PRO A 215 -7.48 1.09 -18.51
C PRO A 215 -7.05 2.52 -18.88
N TYR A 216 -7.97 3.48 -18.96
CA TYR A 216 -7.62 4.88 -19.17
C TYR A 216 -6.84 5.45 -17.99
N LEU A 217 -7.24 5.17 -16.75
CA LEU A 217 -6.52 5.60 -15.55
C LEU A 217 -5.07 5.07 -15.54
N LEU A 218 -4.87 3.80 -15.87
CA LEU A 218 -3.56 3.16 -15.95
C LEU A 218 -2.69 3.77 -17.06
N VAL A 219 -3.28 4.13 -18.21
CA VAL A 219 -2.57 4.87 -19.27
C VAL A 219 -2.08 6.22 -18.74
N GLN A 220 -2.91 6.96 -18.01
CA GLN A 220 -2.51 8.26 -17.44
C GLN A 220 -1.37 8.12 -16.43
N LEU A 221 -1.33 7.05 -15.65
CA LEU A 221 -0.23 6.76 -14.74
C LEU A 221 1.08 6.52 -15.48
N ILE A 222 1.06 5.74 -16.58
CA ILE A 222 2.23 5.57 -17.45
C ILE A 222 2.66 6.90 -18.05
N GLU A 223 1.74 7.80 -18.43
CA GLU A 223 2.16 9.10 -18.97
C GLU A 223 2.80 10.03 -17.92
N ASN A 224 2.32 9.97 -16.67
CA ASN A 224 2.75 10.88 -15.60
C ASN A 224 3.90 10.36 -14.74
N HIS A 225 4.12 9.04 -14.69
CA HIS A 225 5.16 8.37 -13.91
C HIS A 225 5.30 8.87 -12.45
N PRO A 226 4.23 8.89 -11.63
CA PRO A 226 4.28 9.45 -10.27
C PRO A 226 5.29 8.77 -9.31
N TRP A 227 5.75 7.55 -9.63
CA TRP A 227 6.77 6.82 -8.87
C TRP A 227 8.21 7.20 -9.26
N SER A 228 8.40 8.12 -10.20
CA SER A 228 9.71 8.62 -10.62
C SER A 228 9.78 10.13 -10.45
N LYS A 229 10.89 10.62 -9.90
CA LYS A 229 11.17 12.06 -9.77
C LYS A 229 12.66 12.32 -9.90
N ASN A 230 13.05 13.58 -10.09
CA ASN A 230 14.45 13.98 -10.09
C ASN A 230 14.75 14.70 -8.77
N ASP A 231 15.82 14.30 -8.08
CA ASP A 231 16.31 15.02 -6.91
C ASP A 231 16.80 16.42 -7.30
N SER A 232 16.99 17.28 -6.30
CA SER A 232 17.60 18.61 -6.39
C SER A 232 18.96 18.63 -7.10
N GLU A 233 19.67 17.50 -7.11
CA GLU A 233 20.94 17.28 -7.82
C GLU A 233 20.78 16.81 -9.28
N GLY A 234 19.54 16.59 -9.75
CA GLY A 234 19.24 16.07 -11.10
C GLY A 234 19.25 14.54 -11.24
N ASN A 235 19.47 13.81 -10.13
CA ASN A 235 19.49 12.35 -10.11
C ASN A 235 18.08 11.76 -10.13
N VAL A 236 17.84 10.70 -10.92
CA VAL A 236 16.54 10.02 -10.95
C VAL A 236 16.33 9.21 -9.67
N MET A 237 15.18 9.41 -9.05
CA MET A 237 14.68 8.70 -7.88
C MET A 237 13.51 7.82 -8.29
N LEU A 238 13.50 6.57 -7.82
CA LEU A 238 12.37 5.66 -7.98
C LEU A 238 11.79 5.27 -6.62
N TYR A 239 10.47 5.19 -6.57
CA TYR A 239 9.74 4.75 -5.39
C TYR A 239 9.55 3.23 -5.38
N ASP A 240 10.01 2.57 -4.32
CA ASP A 240 9.80 1.14 -4.02
C ASP A 240 9.58 0.98 -2.51
N GLY A 241 8.49 1.58 -2.00
CA GLY A 241 8.18 1.72 -0.57
C GLY A 241 9.00 2.80 0.15
N LYS A 242 10.17 3.15 -0.40
CA LYS A 242 10.98 4.32 -0.05
C LYS A 242 11.56 4.92 -1.33
N TRP A 243 11.81 6.22 -1.34
CA TRP A 243 12.50 6.87 -2.47
C TRP A 243 13.97 6.48 -2.50
N ASN A 244 14.41 5.84 -3.58
CA ASN A 244 15.78 5.36 -3.76
C ASN A 244 16.43 6.01 -4.98
N LYS A 245 17.70 6.44 -4.84
CA LYS A 245 18.52 6.89 -5.98
C LYS A 245 18.76 5.72 -6.93
N VAL A 246 18.46 5.91 -8.22
CA VAL A 246 18.78 4.93 -9.26
C VAL A 246 20.29 4.84 -9.38
N LYS A 247 20.83 3.62 -9.32
CA LYS A 247 22.26 3.37 -9.52
C LYS A 247 22.57 3.24 -11.01
N ASP A 248 23.79 3.56 -11.42
CA ASP A 248 24.26 3.46 -12.81
C ASP A 248 24.01 2.08 -13.45
N ASN A 249 24.07 0.99 -12.65
CA ASN A 249 23.81 -0.38 -13.12
C ASN A 249 22.32 -0.74 -13.26
N GLU A 250 21.42 0.12 -12.78
CA GLU A 250 19.95 -0.08 -12.85
C GLU A 250 19.28 0.91 -13.82
N GLU A 251 20.07 1.68 -14.58
CA GLU A 251 19.55 2.54 -15.65
C GLU A 251 18.77 1.70 -16.68
N GLY A 252 17.47 1.99 -16.80
CA GLY A 252 16.55 1.27 -17.70
C GLY A 252 15.81 0.09 -17.07
N LYS A 253 16.06 -0.24 -15.79
CA LYS A 253 15.27 -1.25 -15.07
C LYS A 253 13.86 -0.73 -14.78
N ILE A 254 12.85 -1.52 -15.11
CA ILE A 254 11.46 -1.15 -14.84
C ILE A 254 11.20 -1.21 -13.32
N SER A 255 10.55 -0.17 -12.80
CA SER A 255 10.11 -0.16 -11.41
C SER A 255 9.02 -1.20 -11.15
N LYS A 256 8.93 -1.74 -9.93
CA LYS A 256 7.88 -2.73 -9.61
C LYS A 256 6.47 -2.18 -9.85
N ILE A 257 6.24 -0.91 -9.51
CA ILE A 257 4.94 -0.23 -9.70
C ILE A 257 4.59 -0.13 -11.17
N GLU A 258 5.54 0.27 -12.02
CA GLU A 258 5.31 0.32 -13.46
C GLU A 258 4.97 -1.07 -14.03
N ALA A 259 5.65 -2.12 -13.56
CA ALA A 259 5.32 -3.48 -13.93
C ALA A 259 3.88 -3.86 -13.53
N GLN A 260 3.42 -3.48 -12.32
CA GLN A 260 2.02 -3.72 -11.90
C GLN A 260 1.03 -3.04 -12.86
N ILE A 261 1.32 -1.82 -13.31
CA ILE A 261 0.45 -1.10 -14.25
C ILE A 261 0.39 -1.82 -15.60
N TRP A 262 1.54 -2.25 -16.11
CA TRP A 262 1.62 -2.99 -17.36
C TRP A 262 0.88 -4.32 -17.32
N PHE A 263 1.02 -5.08 -16.22
CA PHE A 263 0.25 -6.30 -16.02
C PHE A 263 -1.25 -6.00 -15.92
N GLY A 264 -1.65 -4.95 -15.18
CA GLY A 264 -3.05 -4.53 -15.07
C GLY A 264 -3.66 -4.18 -16.43
N LEU A 265 -2.94 -3.41 -17.26
CA LEU A 265 -3.35 -3.09 -18.63
C LEU A 265 -3.50 -4.35 -19.49
N ARG A 266 -2.54 -5.26 -19.41
CA ARG A 266 -2.56 -6.52 -20.16
C ARG A 266 -3.78 -7.36 -19.77
N GLU A 267 -4.02 -7.58 -18.48
CA GLU A 267 -5.14 -8.40 -18.00
C GLU A 267 -6.48 -7.78 -18.37
N LEU A 268 -6.65 -6.46 -18.23
CA LEU A 268 -7.92 -5.80 -18.58
C LEU A 268 -8.19 -5.76 -20.08
N LEU A 269 -7.17 -5.51 -20.91
CA LEU A 269 -7.36 -5.28 -22.36
C LEU A 269 -7.34 -6.56 -23.19
N LEU A 270 -6.58 -7.57 -22.77
CA LEU A 270 -6.48 -8.84 -23.51
C LEU A 270 -7.47 -9.91 -23.04
N ASN A 271 -8.12 -9.72 -21.88
CA ASN A 271 -9.12 -10.67 -21.41
C ASN A 271 -10.42 -10.53 -22.24
N PRO A 272 -10.88 -11.61 -22.90
CA PRO A 272 -12.07 -11.57 -23.74
C PRO A 272 -13.36 -11.24 -22.98
N LYS A 273 -13.41 -11.49 -21.66
CA LYS A 273 -14.57 -11.12 -20.81
C LYS A 273 -14.73 -9.62 -20.67
N CYS A 274 -13.67 -8.84 -20.81
CA CYS A 274 -13.69 -7.38 -20.69
C CYS A 274 -14.31 -6.70 -21.90
N GLY A 275 -14.21 -7.30 -23.10
CA GLY A 275 -14.65 -6.71 -24.37
C GLY A 275 -16.09 -6.17 -24.36
N PRO A 276 -17.10 -6.92 -23.87
CA PRO A 276 -18.48 -6.44 -23.76
C PRO A 276 -18.69 -5.22 -22.86
N TYR A 277 -17.78 -4.97 -21.92
CA TYR A 277 -17.87 -3.88 -20.93
C TYR A 277 -16.96 -2.69 -21.25
N TYR A 278 -16.00 -2.88 -22.16
CA TYR A 278 -15.01 -1.89 -22.54
C TYR A 278 -15.11 -1.53 -24.03
N GLU A 279 -16.06 -0.65 -24.36
CA GLU A 279 -16.21 -0.10 -25.70
C GLU A 279 -15.01 0.81 -26.05
N ILE A 280 -14.28 0.48 -27.12
CA ILE A 280 -13.14 1.28 -27.59
C ILE A 280 -13.68 2.44 -28.44
N THR A 281 -13.89 3.58 -27.81
CA THR A 281 -14.24 4.85 -28.47
C THR A 281 -13.00 5.50 -29.10
N GLU A 282 -13.18 6.46 -30.00
CA GLU A 282 -12.06 7.22 -30.60
C GLU A 282 -11.18 7.87 -29.53
N HIS A 283 -11.79 8.42 -28.47
CA HIS A 283 -11.06 9.00 -27.35
C HIS A 283 -10.20 7.97 -26.61
N ARG A 284 -10.76 6.80 -26.27
CA ARG A 284 -10.03 5.70 -25.62
C ARG A 284 -8.92 5.17 -26.51
N LEU A 285 -9.21 4.96 -27.79
CA LEU A 285 -8.24 4.52 -28.78
C LEU A 285 -7.04 5.47 -28.84
N SER A 286 -7.29 6.78 -28.94
CA SER A 286 -6.21 7.78 -28.99
C SER A 286 -5.28 7.71 -27.78
N HIS A 287 -5.80 7.40 -26.58
CA HIS A 287 -5.02 7.27 -25.36
C HIS A 287 -4.28 5.94 -25.29
N LEU A 288 -4.94 4.83 -25.63
CA LEU A 288 -4.31 3.50 -25.69
C LEU A 288 -3.14 3.47 -26.67
N LEU A 289 -3.27 4.14 -27.82
CA LEU A 289 -2.18 4.21 -28.81
C LEU A 289 -0.96 4.98 -28.28
N LYS A 290 -1.11 5.87 -27.30
CA LYS A 290 0.04 6.52 -26.65
C LYS A 290 0.93 5.51 -25.93
N LEU A 291 0.40 4.37 -25.47
CA LEU A 291 1.20 3.32 -24.83
C LEU A 291 2.28 2.74 -25.74
N GLN A 292 2.08 2.77 -27.07
CA GLN A 292 3.07 2.27 -28.03
C GLN A 292 4.43 2.97 -27.88
N LYS A 293 4.42 4.26 -27.50
CA LYS A 293 5.65 5.04 -27.31
C LYS A 293 6.42 4.65 -26.05
N TYR A 294 5.85 3.88 -25.13
CA TYR A 294 6.50 3.40 -23.91
C TYR A 294 6.89 1.91 -23.99
N LEU A 295 6.35 1.15 -24.95
CA LEU A 295 6.64 -0.27 -25.17
C LEU A 295 7.89 -0.46 -26.06
N HIS A 296 9.04 0.00 -25.57
CA HIS A 296 10.35 -0.17 -26.22
C HIS A 296 10.94 -1.57 -25.99
N GLU A 297 11.98 -1.94 -26.75
CA GLU A 297 12.62 -3.28 -26.66
C GLU A 297 13.10 -3.60 -25.24
N ILE A 298 13.72 -2.64 -24.55
CA ILE A 298 14.18 -2.80 -23.15
C ILE A 298 13.03 -3.19 -22.21
N VAL A 299 11.82 -2.65 -22.46
CA VAL A 299 10.64 -2.93 -21.64
C VAL A 299 10.09 -4.33 -21.93
N LEU A 300 10.07 -4.70 -23.20
CA LEU A 300 9.60 -6.01 -23.66
C LEU A 300 10.56 -7.13 -23.26
N ASP A 301 11.87 -6.88 -23.22
CA ASP A 301 12.87 -7.84 -22.79
C ASP A 301 12.74 -8.15 -21.29
N GLN A 302 12.43 -7.12 -20.48
CA GLN A 302 12.20 -7.28 -19.04
C GLN A 302 10.82 -7.89 -18.73
N ILE A 303 9.79 -7.58 -19.54
CA ILE A 303 8.42 -8.07 -19.36
C ILE A 303 7.90 -8.65 -20.68
N ALA A 304 8.41 -9.84 -21.03
CA ALA A 304 8.06 -10.55 -22.26
C ALA A 304 6.55 -10.69 -22.53
N PRO A 305 5.66 -10.89 -21.53
CA PRO A 305 4.21 -10.95 -21.75
C PRO A 305 3.59 -9.68 -22.38
N LEU A 306 4.28 -8.54 -22.40
CA LEU A 306 3.78 -7.30 -23.02
C LEU A 306 3.91 -7.28 -24.55
N ILE A 307 4.61 -8.24 -25.14
CA ILE A 307 4.68 -8.39 -26.60
C ILE A 307 3.27 -8.56 -27.19
N ASP A 308 2.40 -9.30 -26.50
CA ASP A 308 1.01 -9.51 -26.93
C ASP A 308 0.19 -8.22 -26.85
N LEU A 309 0.40 -7.42 -25.79
CA LEU A 309 -0.24 -6.12 -25.64
C LEU A 309 0.20 -5.16 -26.75
N LYS A 310 1.50 -5.11 -27.06
CA LYS A 310 2.03 -4.30 -28.17
C LYS A 310 1.41 -4.71 -29.51
N ARG A 311 1.34 -6.01 -29.80
CA ARG A 311 0.70 -6.55 -31.01
C ARG A 311 -0.76 -6.15 -31.08
N TRP A 312 -1.50 -6.30 -29.99
CA TRP A 312 -2.91 -5.92 -29.91
C TRP A 312 -3.13 -4.42 -30.19
N LEU A 313 -2.30 -3.55 -29.60
CA LEU A 313 -2.34 -2.10 -29.89
C LEU A 313 -2.04 -1.80 -31.37
N SER A 314 -1.10 -2.52 -31.99
CA SER A 314 -0.82 -2.39 -33.42
C SER A 314 -2.03 -2.81 -34.27
N TYR A 315 -2.68 -3.92 -33.94
CA TYR A 315 -3.90 -4.34 -34.65
C TYR A 315 -5.04 -3.33 -34.51
N LEU A 316 -5.22 -2.73 -33.34
CA LEU A 316 -6.22 -1.67 -33.14
C LEU A 316 -5.94 -0.44 -33.99
N SER A 317 -4.68 -0.04 -34.14
CA SER A 317 -4.34 1.12 -34.97
C SER A 317 -4.66 0.92 -36.47
N MET A 318 -4.68 -0.33 -36.92
CA MET A 318 -4.96 -0.71 -38.30
C MET A 318 -6.46 -0.99 -38.55
N SER A 319 -7.20 -1.31 -37.49
CA SER A 319 -8.61 -1.70 -37.59
C SER A 319 -9.49 -0.45 -37.46
N ALA A 320 -10.32 -0.16 -38.47
CA ALA A 320 -11.35 0.87 -38.35
C ALA A 320 -12.35 0.43 -37.26
N THR A 321 -12.32 1.08 -36.10
CA THR A 321 -13.16 0.73 -34.95
C THR A 321 -14.64 0.79 -35.33
N SER A 322 -15.24 -0.38 -35.50
CA SER A 322 -16.68 -0.56 -35.66
C SER A 322 -17.10 -1.79 -34.87
N SER A 323 -17.28 -1.61 -33.57
CA SER A 323 -17.89 -2.62 -32.71
C SER A 323 -18.94 -1.95 -31.84
N ALA A 324 -20.14 -1.78 -32.38
CA ALA A 324 -21.33 -1.59 -31.57
C ALA A 324 -21.67 -2.94 -30.92
N THR A 325 -20.96 -3.32 -29.86
CA THR A 325 -21.39 -4.42 -29.01
C THR A 325 -22.63 -3.97 -28.24
N SER A 326 -23.71 -4.75 -28.29
CA SER A 326 -24.90 -4.46 -27.50
C SER A 326 -24.51 -4.39 -26.04
N ARG A 327 -24.70 -3.23 -25.39
CA ARG A 327 -24.44 -3.07 -23.96
C ARG A 327 -25.29 -4.10 -23.22
N PRO A 328 -24.69 -5.04 -22.50
CA PRO A 328 -25.48 -6.01 -21.80
C PRO A 328 -26.18 -5.30 -20.63
N VAL A 329 -27.45 -5.61 -20.40
CA VAL A 329 -28.24 -5.02 -19.32
C VAL A 329 -27.78 -5.67 -18.02
N TYR A 330 -27.16 -4.89 -17.13
CA TYR A 330 -26.74 -5.36 -15.81
C TYR A 330 -27.50 -4.62 -14.72
N VAL A 331 -27.88 -5.36 -13.68
CA VAL A 331 -28.37 -4.78 -12.42
C VAL A 331 -27.15 -4.28 -11.67
N GLU A 332 -27.02 -2.96 -11.54
CA GLU A 332 -25.91 -2.34 -10.82
C GLU A 332 -26.12 -2.54 -9.32
N VAL A 333 -25.27 -3.34 -8.69
CA VAL A 333 -25.16 -3.41 -7.23
C VAL A 333 -24.40 -2.16 -6.79
N ILE A 334 -24.98 -1.40 -5.86
CA ILE A 334 -24.39 -0.16 -5.36
C ILE A 334 -23.44 -0.52 -4.20
N PRO A 335 -22.21 0.05 -4.16
CA PRO A 335 -21.33 -0.08 -2.99
C PRO A 335 -22.06 0.33 -1.71
N GLN A 336 -21.94 -0.45 -0.64
CA GLN A 336 -22.78 -0.31 0.54
C GLN A 336 -22.07 0.37 1.71
N ILE A 337 -20.75 0.14 1.85
CA ILE A 337 -20.01 0.55 3.04
C ILE A 337 -20.02 2.07 3.19
N LYS A 338 -19.58 2.79 2.15
CA LYS A 338 -19.50 4.26 2.20
C LYS A 338 -20.88 4.91 2.40
N PRO A 339 -21.93 4.58 1.64
CA PRO A 339 -23.27 5.12 1.88
C PRO A 339 -23.79 4.80 3.29
N MET A 340 -23.60 3.57 3.79
CA MET A 340 -24.04 3.18 5.12
C MET A 340 -23.42 4.05 6.22
N ILE A 341 -22.10 4.31 6.15
CA ILE A 341 -21.42 5.19 7.12
C ILE A 341 -21.94 6.63 6.99
N LEU A 342 -22.11 7.13 5.76
CA LEU A 342 -22.60 8.48 5.52
C LEU A 342 -24.03 8.70 6.03
N GLU A 343 -24.90 7.71 5.88
CA GLU A 343 -26.27 7.72 6.39
C GLU A 343 -26.31 7.64 7.91
N LYS A 344 -25.54 6.72 8.52
CA LYS A 344 -25.44 6.55 9.99
C LYS A 344 -25.09 7.87 10.69
N TYR A 345 -24.18 8.65 10.09
CA TYR A 345 -23.65 9.91 10.61
C TYR A 345 -24.22 11.17 9.96
N HIS A 346 -25.26 11.04 9.14
CA HIS A 346 -25.89 12.18 8.49
C HIS A 346 -26.34 13.23 9.52
N LYS A 347 -25.92 14.50 9.31
CA LYS A 347 -26.12 15.64 10.23
C LYS A 347 -25.48 15.51 11.63
N LYS A 348 -24.71 14.45 11.91
CA LYS A 348 -24.05 14.21 13.22
C LYS A 348 -22.55 14.52 13.22
N TRP A 349 -21.94 14.83 12.08
CA TRP A 349 -20.51 15.11 11.92
C TRP A 349 -19.93 16.10 12.94
N LYS A 350 -20.60 17.24 13.16
CA LYS A 350 -20.13 18.25 14.14
C LYS A 350 -20.18 17.75 15.58
N LYS A 351 -21.17 16.92 15.94
CA LYS A 351 -21.26 16.34 17.29
C LYS A 351 -20.17 15.30 17.51
N LEU A 352 -19.91 14.49 16.48
CA LEU A 352 -18.85 13.49 16.49
C LEU A 352 -17.46 14.13 16.57
N ALA A 353 -17.19 15.16 15.78
CA ALA A 353 -15.94 15.92 15.86
C ALA A 353 -15.72 16.49 17.27
N LYS A 354 -16.76 17.09 17.89
CA LYS A 354 -16.67 17.59 19.28
C LYS A 354 -16.43 16.48 20.31
N HIS A 355 -16.93 15.27 20.07
CA HIS A 355 -16.67 14.12 20.94
C HIS A 355 -15.22 13.66 20.83
N GLN A 356 -14.74 13.43 19.61
CA GLN A 356 -13.38 12.98 19.33
C GLN A 356 -12.31 14.03 19.67
N ALA A 357 -12.63 15.32 19.51
CA ALA A 357 -11.80 16.43 19.94
C ALA A 357 -11.31 16.30 21.38
N LYS A 358 -12.14 15.75 22.28
CA LYS A 358 -11.78 15.53 23.70
C LYS A 358 -10.66 14.52 23.88
N PHE A 359 -10.55 13.54 22.98
CA PHE A 359 -9.53 12.50 23.02
C PHE A 359 -8.30 12.91 22.22
N ILE A 360 -8.50 13.45 21.02
CA ILE A 360 -7.42 13.80 20.07
C ILE A 360 -6.60 15.00 20.56
N PHE A 361 -7.27 16.04 21.08
CA PHE A 361 -6.62 17.26 21.58
C PHE A 361 -6.59 17.29 23.11
N THR A 362 -6.53 16.11 23.74
CA THR A 362 -6.43 16.04 25.20
C THR A 362 -5.09 16.61 25.66
N LYS A 363 -5.10 17.35 26.78
CA LYS A 363 -3.89 17.78 27.50
C LYS A 363 -3.51 16.81 28.62
N ASP A 364 -4.31 15.76 28.80
CA ASP A 364 -4.07 14.74 29.80
C ASP A 364 -2.86 13.90 29.40
N THR A 365 -1.73 14.15 30.07
CA THR A 365 -0.47 13.46 29.83
C THR A 365 -0.56 11.97 30.21
N ASP A 366 -1.41 11.59 31.16
CA ASP A 366 -1.58 10.19 31.56
C ASP A 366 -2.37 9.42 30.48
N TYR A 367 -3.38 10.05 29.88
CA TYR A 367 -4.09 9.46 28.75
C TYR A 367 -3.17 9.24 27.55
N ILE A 368 -2.37 10.26 27.19
CA ILE A 368 -1.39 10.16 26.08
C ILE A 368 -0.37 9.07 26.36
N LYS A 369 0.23 9.04 27.56
CA LYS A 369 1.17 7.99 27.96
C LYS A 369 0.54 6.61 27.93
N SER A 370 -0.69 6.46 28.43
CA SER A 370 -1.39 5.17 28.40
C SER A 370 -1.65 4.69 26.97
N SER A 371 -1.97 5.61 26.05
CA SER A 371 -2.20 5.29 24.64
C SER A 371 -0.88 4.94 23.93
N ALA A 372 0.19 5.68 24.21
CA ALA A 372 1.53 5.37 23.72
C ALA A 372 2.03 4.00 24.23
N GLN A 373 1.74 3.67 25.50
CA GLN A 373 2.09 2.37 26.09
C GLN A 373 1.31 1.20 25.45
N ILE A 374 0.08 1.41 24.98
CA ILE A 374 -0.64 0.38 24.22
C ILE A 374 0.12 0.08 22.92
N LEU A 375 0.60 1.13 22.25
CA LEU A 375 1.27 1.02 20.97
C LEU A 375 2.77 0.72 21.06
N SER A 376 3.41 0.82 22.23
CA SER A 376 4.86 0.64 22.40
C SER A 376 5.34 -0.68 21.82
N ASP A 377 4.60 -1.77 22.05
CA ASP A 377 4.98 -3.10 21.58
C ASP A 377 4.83 -3.25 20.06
N ALA A 378 3.99 -2.43 19.42
CA ALA A 378 3.80 -2.40 17.97
C ALA A 378 4.82 -1.50 17.26
N TYR A 379 5.44 -0.55 17.97
CA TYR A 379 6.52 0.31 17.46
C TYR A 379 7.91 -0.13 17.94
N ASP A 380 8.04 -1.38 18.41
CA ASP A 380 9.31 -1.94 18.86
C ASP A 380 10.33 -1.95 17.72
N LEU A 381 11.33 -1.07 17.82
CA LEU A 381 12.34 -0.82 16.79
C LEU A 381 13.15 -2.08 16.46
N ASP A 382 13.40 -2.94 17.46
CA ASP A 382 14.15 -4.19 17.27
C ASP A 382 13.38 -5.19 16.38
N LYS A 383 12.04 -5.15 16.42
CA LYS A 383 11.16 -5.94 15.54
C LYS A 383 10.93 -5.29 14.18
N LEU A 384 11.06 -3.96 14.07
CA LEU A 384 10.98 -3.27 12.78
C LEU A 384 12.24 -3.51 11.94
N ASP A 385 13.39 -3.69 12.58
CA ASP A 385 14.67 -3.93 11.91
C ASP A 385 14.71 -5.26 11.11
N CYS A 386 13.89 -6.25 11.48
CA CYS A 386 13.78 -7.52 10.77
C CYS A 386 12.89 -7.45 9.50
N ILE A 387 12.16 -6.34 9.31
CA ILE A 387 11.25 -6.11 8.17
C ILE A 387 12.00 -5.49 6.98
N ASP A 388 13.02 -4.66 7.25
CA ASP A 388 13.83 -4.06 6.19
C ASP A 388 14.61 -5.12 5.41
N ILE A 389 14.41 -5.16 4.09
CA ILE A 389 15.17 -6.03 3.18
C ILE A 389 16.64 -5.60 3.19
N LYS A 390 17.46 -6.27 4.00
CA LYS A 390 18.88 -5.94 4.11
C LYS A 390 19.62 -6.40 2.85
N LYS A 391 20.57 -5.60 2.38
CA LYS A 391 21.39 -5.90 1.20
C LYS A 391 22.69 -6.57 1.60
N CYS A 392 23.19 -7.44 0.73
CA CYS A 392 24.47 -8.09 0.91
C CYS A 392 25.58 -7.04 0.87
N PHE A 393 26.43 -6.99 1.89
CA PHE A 393 27.53 -6.01 1.95
C PHE A 393 28.46 -6.09 0.74
N LEU A 394 28.66 -7.29 0.19
CA LEU A 394 29.55 -7.51 -0.93
C LEU A 394 28.88 -7.27 -2.30
N CYS A 395 27.78 -7.98 -2.58
CA CYS A 395 27.18 -8.00 -3.92
C CYS A 395 25.92 -7.14 -4.04
N GLN A 396 25.47 -6.53 -2.94
CA GLN A 396 24.30 -5.64 -2.87
C GLN A 396 22.94 -6.27 -3.22
N GLU A 397 22.91 -7.55 -3.57
CA GLU A 397 21.69 -8.38 -3.69
C GLU A 397 21.03 -8.63 -2.33
N GLN A 398 19.77 -9.08 -2.32
CA GLN A 398 19.01 -9.38 -1.10
C GLN A 398 19.79 -10.33 -0.17
N ALA A 399 20.06 -9.87 1.05
CA ALA A 399 20.72 -10.66 2.06
C ALA A 399 19.74 -11.61 2.75
N LYS A 400 20.18 -12.83 3.00
CA LYS A 400 19.41 -13.87 3.71
C LYS A 400 20.03 -14.26 5.05
N LYS A 401 21.29 -13.89 5.28
CA LYS A 401 22.07 -14.30 6.45
C LYS A 401 22.81 -13.13 7.02
N ARG A 402 22.79 -12.98 8.34
CA ARG A 402 23.67 -12.05 9.07
C ARG A 402 24.92 -12.76 9.58
N CYS A 403 25.99 -11.99 9.78
CA CYS A 403 27.22 -12.49 10.38
C CYS A 403 26.91 -13.02 11.79
N SER A 404 27.18 -14.30 12.03
CA SER A 404 26.83 -14.94 13.32
C SER A 404 27.61 -14.40 14.52
N LYS A 405 28.71 -13.67 14.30
CA LYS A 405 29.53 -13.07 15.37
C LYS A 405 29.01 -11.69 15.79
N CYS A 406 28.99 -10.72 14.89
CA CYS A 406 28.57 -9.35 15.22
C CYS A 406 27.06 -9.12 15.10
N LYS A 407 26.34 -9.97 14.34
CA LYS A 407 24.92 -9.83 13.97
C LYS A 407 24.52 -8.57 13.18
N GLU A 408 25.48 -7.70 12.86
CA GLU A 408 25.24 -6.43 12.15
C GLU A 408 25.42 -6.51 10.63
N ALA A 409 26.39 -7.29 10.14
CA ALA A 409 26.63 -7.40 8.70
C ALA A 409 25.74 -8.45 8.04
N TRP A 410 25.19 -8.14 6.86
CA TRP A 410 24.25 -8.96 6.11
C TRP A 410 24.84 -9.43 4.78
N TYR A 411 24.57 -10.69 4.42
CA TYR A 411 25.08 -11.35 3.22
C TYR A 411 24.00 -12.20 2.55
N CYS A 412 24.01 -12.26 1.21
CA CYS A 412 23.12 -13.16 0.44
C CYS A 412 23.45 -14.64 0.69
N GLY A 413 24.70 -14.95 1.04
CA GLY A 413 25.15 -16.30 1.35
C GLY A 413 26.55 -16.33 1.96
N ARG A 414 26.98 -17.53 2.38
CA ARG A 414 28.30 -17.76 3.00
C ARG A 414 29.45 -17.40 2.08
N GLU A 415 29.28 -17.57 0.77
CA GLU A 415 30.30 -17.22 -0.23
C GLU A 415 30.63 -15.73 -0.20
N CYS A 416 29.61 -14.86 -0.16
CA CYS A 416 29.82 -13.42 -0.06
C CYS A 416 30.40 -13.02 1.31
N GLN A 417 29.97 -13.67 2.39
CA GLN A 417 30.54 -13.43 3.73
C GLN A 417 32.03 -13.78 3.80
N VAL A 418 32.45 -14.90 3.20
CA VAL A 418 33.86 -15.34 3.21
C VAL A 418 34.72 -14.44 2.34
N LYS A 419 34.20 -14.02 1.17
CA LYS A 419 34.89 -13.07 0.29
C LYS A 419 35.06 -11.69 0.93
N ASP A 420 34.06 -11.23 1.68
CA ASP A 420 34.11 -9.95 2.41
C ASP A 420 34.83 -10.05 3.77
N TRP A 421 35.15 -11.26 4.24
CA TRP A 421 35.70 -11.47 5.58
C TRP A 421 37.01 -10.70 5.82
N THR A 422 37.84 -10.54 4.80
CA THR A 422 39.09 -9.76 4.89
C THR A 422 38.85 -8.29 5.25
N ASN A 423 37.72 -7.72 4.82
CA ASN A 423 37.36 -6.33 5.12
C ASN A 423 36.48 -6.24 6.37
N HIS A 424 35.56 -7.20 6.55
CA HIS A 424 34.61 -7.20 7.65
C HIS A 424 35.22 -7.63 8.98
N LYS A 425 36.29 -8.43 9.02
CA LYS A 425 36.84 -9.01 10.26
C LYS A 425 37.15 -7.95 11.33
N ASP A 426 37.86 -6.88 10.96
CA ASP A 426 38.27 -5.84 11.91
C ASP A 426 37.07 -5.02 12.42
N ILE A 427 36.06 -4.83 11.57
CA ILE A 427 34.79 -4.18 11.93
C ILE A 427 33.96 -5.09 12.83
N CYS A 428 33.90 -6.38 12.52
CA CYS A 428 33.20 -7.40 13.28
C CYS A 428 33.70 -7.47 14.72
N GLU A 429 35.03 -7.48 14.92
CA GLU A 429 35.66 -7.53 16.24
C GLU A 429 35.36 -6.27 17.08
N LYS A 430 35.41 -5.08 16.46
CA LYS A 430 35.05 -3.82 17.13
C LYS A 430 33.59 -3.79 17.59
N ILE A 431 32.67 -4.25 16.73
CA ILE A 431 31.23 -4.30 17.06
C ILE A 431 30.97 -5.26 18.21
N THR A 432 31.60 -6.44 18.20
CA THR A 432 31.44 -7.41 19.30
C THR A 432 31.99 -6.89 20.62
N ASN A 433 33.14 -6.20 20.61
CA ASN A 433 33.75 -5.66 21.83
C ASN A 433 32.92 -4.51 22.43
N ASN A 434 32.39 -3.62 21.60
CA ASN A 434 31.50 -2.53 22.07
C ASN A 434 30.19 -3.06 22.67
N ARG A 435 29.69 -4.22 22.22
CA ARG A 435 28.49 -4.85 22.80
C ARG A 435 28.76 -5.48 24.17
N SER A 436 29.95 -6.03 24.39
CA SER A 436 30.34 -6.57 25.72
C SER A 436 30.58 -5.47 26.75
N ASP A 437 31.00 -4.28 26.33
CA ASP A 437 31.24 -3.15 27.25
C ASP A 437 29.94 -2.42 27.66
N ASN A 438 28.87 -2.49 26.86
CA ASN A 438 27.56 -1.93 27.19
C ASN A 438 26.63 -2.89 27.98
N GLN A 439 27.09 -4.11 28.27
CA GLN A 439 26.36 -5.09 29.10
C GLN A 439 26.99 -5.30 30.49
N ASN A 440 28.05 -4.55 30.81
CA ASN A 440 28.58 -4.35 32.16
C ASN A 440 28.25 -2.93 32.64
#